data_AF-A0A949JW21-F1
#
_entry.id   AF-A0A949JW21-F1
#
_cell.length_a   1.000
_cell.length_b   1.000
_cell.length_c   1.000
_cell.angle_alpha   90.00
_cell.angle_beta   90.00
_cell.angle_gamma   90.00
#
_symmetry.space_group_name_H-M   'P 1'
#
loop_
_entity.id
_entity.type
_entity.pdbx_description
1 polymer ?
#
loop_
_entity_poly.entity_id
_entity_poly.type
_entity_poly.pdbx_seq_one_letter_code
_entity_poly.pdbx_strand_id
1 'polypeptide(L)'
;MFPSERFLARIDKFRKSSRTEPVDRQITMIRGSFVDMNRHLPAGVAEDLLDHFTLNLAEGPEDSAFDRCEKLADLIDVLNEEYDSNNDPLNTEDWAAISGVVSDYAQNLDMGFVTYIMKLAVDHHAV
;
A
#
# COMPACT_ATOMS: atom_id res chain seq x y z
N MET A 1 0.16 18.17 -1.56
CA MET A 1 0.08 17.17 -0.49
C MET A 1 -0.06 15.84 -1.20
N PHE A 2 0.96 15.01 -1.05
CA PHE A 2 1.06 13.72 -1.73
C PHE A 2 -0.05 12.77 -1.25
N PRO A 3 -0.49 11.79 -2.06
CA PRO A 3 -1.51 10.81 -1.67
C PRO A 3 -1.13 10.05 -0.38
N SER A 4 0.14 9.69 -0.20
CA SER A 4 0.66 9.08 1.04
C SER A 4 0.51 9.98 2.26
N GLU A 5 0.86 11.27 2.15
CA GLU A 5 0.67 12.24 3.22
C GLU A 5 -0.82 12.36 3.60
N ARG A 6 -1.71 12.40 2.60
CA ARG A 6 -3.16 12.46 2.83
C ARG A 6 -3.67 11.20 3.52
N PHE A 7 -3.14 10.04 3.12
CA PHE A 7 -3.42 8.77 3.78
C PHE A 7 -2.98 8.80 5.24
N LEU A 8 -1.73 9.14 5.53
CA LEU A 8 -1.19 9.21 6.89
C LEU A 8 -1.97 10.21 7.77
N ALA A 9 -2.34 11.37 7.23
CA ALA A 9 -3.18 12.34 7.95
C ALA A 9 -4.56 11.75 8.31
N ARG A 10 -5.15 10.93 7.42
CA ARG A 10 -6.41 10.24 7.71
C ARG A 10 -6.22 9.10 8.72
N ILE A 11 -5.13 8.35 8.65
CA ILE A 11 -4.78 7.32 9.64
C ILE A 11 -4.57 7.95 11.02
N ASP A 12 -3.88 9.09 11.13
CA ASP A 12 -3.72 9.82 12.39
C ASP A 12 -5.08 10.25 12.97
N LYS A 13 -6.01 10.68 12.12
CA LYS A 13 -7.39 10.98 12.56
C LYS A 13 -8.09 9.74 13.11
N PHE A 14 -8.01 8.60 12.42
CA PHE A 14 -8.60 7.34 12.89
C PHE A 14 -7.96 6.85 14.19
N ARG A 15 -6.63 6.99 14.31
CA ARG A 15 -5.89 6.69 15.54
C ARG A 15 -6.39 7.52 16.71
N LYS A 16 -6.75 8.79 16.51
CA LYS A 16 -7.28 9.65 17.57
C LYS A 16 -8.73 9.33 17.94
N SER A 17 -9.58 8.97 16.98
CA SER A 17 -11.02 8.78 17.20
C SER A 17 -11.45 7.33 17.46
N SER A 18 -10.63 6.36 17.08
CA SER A 18 -11.06 4.96 16.88
C SER A 18 -10.00 3.93 17.30
N ARG A 19 -9.01 4.32 18.12
CA ARG A 19 -7.94 3.41 18.59
C ARG A 19 -8.47 2.19 19.35
N THR A 20 -9.59 2.35 20.05
CA THR A 20 -10.20 1.30 20.88
C THR A 20 -11.18 0.42 20.11
N GLU A 21 -11.41 0.69 18.82
CA GLU A 21 -12.23 -0.18 17.98
C GLU A 21 -11.56 -1.55 17.81
N PRO A 22 -12.32 -2.63 17.58
CA PRO A 22 -11.75 -3.94 17.26
C PRO A 22 -10.81 -3.88 16.06
N VAL A 23 -9.74 -4.70 16.07
CA VAL A 23 -8.71 -4.70 15.01
C VAL A 23 -9.32 -4.88 13.61
N ASP A 24 -10.28 -5.78 13.44
CA ASP A 24 -10.98 -5.99 12.16
C ASP A 24 -11.67 -4.71 11.65
N ARG A 25 -12.23 -3.92 12.57
CA ARG A 25 -12.85 -2.63 12.26
C ARG A 25 -11.80 -1.61 11.84
N GLN A 26 -10.66 -1.56 12.54
CA GLN A 26 -9.54 -0.70 12.18
C GLN A 26 -8.99 -1.05 10.78
N ILE A 27 -8.78 -2.33 10.50
CA ILE A 27 -8.34 -2.84 9.18
C ILE A 27 -9.35 -2.43 8.09
N THR A 28 -10.65 -2.55 8.35
CA THR A 28 -11.70 -2.11 7.41
C THR A 28 -11.59 -0.61 7.10
N MET A 29 -11.31 0.22 8.12
CA MET A 29 -11.13 1.67 7.94
C MET A 29 -9.86 2.00 7.15
N ILE A 30 -8.76 1.31 7.43
CA ILE A 30 -7.49 1.44 6.69
C ILE A 30 -7.71 1.05 5.23
N ARG A 31 -8.36 -0.09 4.98
CA ARG A 31 -8.70 -0.58 3.64
C ARG A 31 -9.49 0.43 2.83
N GLY A 32 -10.56 0.97 3.41
CA GLY A 32 -11.35 2.00 2.74
C GLY A 32 -10.53 3.26 2.41
N SER A 33 -9.58 3.63 3.28
CA SER A 33 -8.68 4.76 3.03
C SER A 33 -7.66 4.48 1.93
N PHE A 34 -7.05 3.30 1.91
CA PHE A 34 -6.06 2.89 0.91
C PHE A 34 -6.68 2.82 -0.49
N VAL A 35 -7.84 2.17 -0.62
CA VAL A 35 -8.56 2.09 -1.90
C VAL A 35 -9.02 3.47 -2.37
N ASP A 36 -9.40 4.38 -1.46
CA ASP A 36 -9.75 5.77 -1.80
C ASP A 36 -8.57 6.55 -2.40
N MET A 37 -7.34 6.29 -1.97
CA MET A 37 -6.15 6.95 -2.52
C MET A 37 -5.72 6.38 -3.88
N ASN A 38 -6.12 5.14 -4.20
CA ASN A 38 -5.69 4.44 -5.42
C ASN A 38 -6.85 4.19 -6.40
N ARG A 39 -7.87 5.06 -6.40
CA ARG A 39 -9.08 4.90 -7.23
C ARG A 39 -8.85 4.95 -8.73
N HIS A 40 -7.69 5.43 -9.18
CA HIS A 40 -7.31 5.44 -10.60
C HIS A 40 -6.90 4.06 -11.10
N LEU A 41 -6.54 3.14 -10.20
CA LEU A 41 -6.19 1.78 -10.57
C LEU A 41 -7.45 0.93 -10.83
N PRO A 42 -7.37 -0.12 -11.67
CA PRO A 42 -8.44 -1.09 -11.84
C PRO A 42 -8.88 -1.69 -10.51
N ALA A 43 -10.20 -1.94 -10.41
CA ALA A 43 -10.76 -2.65 -9.27
C ALA A 43 -10.07 -4.02 -9.11
N GLY A 44 -9.60 -4.33 -7.91
CA GLY A 44 -8.82 -5.53 -7.61
C GLY A 44 -7.34 -5.23 -7.32
N VAL A 45 -6.66 -4.41 -8.12
CA VAL A 45 -5.21 -4.16 -7.94
C VAL A 45 -4.89 -3.64 -6.54
N ALA A 46 -5.60 -2.59 -6.10
CA ALA A 46 -5.40 -2.02 -4.78
C ALA A 46 -5.87 -2.96 -3.65
N GLU A 47 -6.83 -3.86 -3.91
CA GLU A 47 -7.34 -4.78 -2.91
C GLU A 47 -6.38 -5.95 -2.71
N ASP A 48 -5.90 -6.56 -3.80
CA ASP A 48 -4.96 -7.68 -3.79
C ASP A 48 -3.60 -7.28 -3.20
N LEU A 49 -3.11 -6.09 -3.56
CA LEU A 49 -1.92 -5.53 -2.92
C LEU A 49 -2.14 -5.33 -1.43
N LEU A 50 -3.26 -4.72 -1.05
CA LEU A 50 -3.54 -4.50 0.37
C LEU A 50 -3.67 -5.82 1.14
N ASP A 51 -4.20 -6.89 0.55
CA ASP A 51 -4.29 -8.22 1.17
C ASP A 51 -2.91 -8.76 1.55
N HIS A 52 -1.89 -8.56 0.70
CA HIS A 52 -0.51 -8.93 1.02
C HIS A 52 0.03 -8.15 2.24
N PHE A 53 -0.21 -6.84 2.28
CA PHE A 53 0.33 -5.97 3.34
C PHE A 53 -0.51 -5.98 4.63
N THR A 54 -1.78 -6.41 4.58
CA THR A 54 -2.68 -6.43 5.76
C THR A 54 -2.41 -7.59 6.71
N LEU A 55 -1.75 -8.66 6.27
CA LEU A 55 -1.29 -9.74 7.15
C LEU A 55 -0.41 -9.17 8.29
N ASN A 56 0.48 -8.23 7.95
CA ASN A 56 1.34 -7.54 8.91
C ASN A 56 0.57 -6.59 9.87
N LEU A 57 -0.64 -6.14 9.50
CA LEU A 57 -1.48 -5.28 10.33
C LEU A 57 -2.28 -6.05 11.39
N ALA A 58 -2.44 -7.37 11.25
CA ALA A 58 -3.18 -8.18 12.22
C ALA A 58 -2.27 -8.79 13.31
N GLU A 59 -0.99 -9.04 13.01
CA GLU A 59 -0.13 -9.94 13.83
C GLU A 59 0.93 -9.26 14.72
N GLY A 60 1.00 -7.94 14.71
CA GLY A 60 2.03 -7.17 15.41
C GLY A 60 1.79 -6.96 16.90
N PRO A 61 2.87 -6.70 17.67
CA PRO A 61 2.82 -6.47 19.12
C PRO A 61 2.20 -5.12 19.51
N GLU A 62 1.89 -4.27 18.53
CA GLU A 62 1.35 -2.92 18.75
C GLU A 62 -0.16 -2.92 19.01
N ASP A 63 -0.59 -2.03 19.91
CA ASP A 63 -1.98 -1.93 20.38
C ASP A 63 -3.01 -1.60 19.27
N SER A 64 -2.58 -1.12 18.10
CA SER A 64 -3.47 -0.66 17.03
C SER A 64 -2.92 -0.96 15.63
N ALA A 65 -3.81 -1.31 14.70
CA ALA A 65 -3.46 -1.49 13.29
C ALA A 65 -3.06 -0.16 12.62
N PHE A 66 -3.53 0.98 13.15
CA PHE A 66 -3.19 2.31 12.61
C PHE A 66 -1.72 2.68 12.76
N ASP A 67 -1.01 2.07 13.72
CA ASP A 67 0.39 2.38 14.00
C ASP A 67 1.33 1.69 12.97
N ARG A 68 0.83 0.68 12.24
CA ARG A 68 1.59 -0.10 11.24
C ARG A 68 1.31 0.28 9.78
N CYS A 69 0.76 1.47 9.56
CA CYS A 69 0.33 1.92 8.23
C CYS A 69 1.44 2.59 7.40
N GLU A 70 2.67 2.71 7.91
CA GLU A 70 3.76 3.41 7.22
C GLU A 70 4.05 2.79 5.84
N LYS A 71 4.28 1.47 5.77
CA LYS A 71 4.49 0.75 4.51
C LYS A 71 3.36 0.92 3.48
N LEU A 72 2.12 1.11 3.95
CA LEU A 72 1.00 1.37 3.05
C LEU A 72 1.06 2.77 2.44
N ALA A 73 1.62 3.74 3.15
CA ALA A 73 1.87 5.08 2.62
C ALA A 73 2.95 5.03 1.52
N ASP A 74 4.02 4.26 1.73
CA ASP A 74 5.08 4.09 0.73
C ASP A 74 4.57 3.34 -0.51
N LEU A 75 3.75 2.31 -0.30
CA LEU A 75 3.06 1.61 -1.39
C LEU A 75 2.14 2.56 -2.18
N ILE A 76 1.46 3.49 -1.51
CA ILE A 76 0.65 4.51 -2.20
C ILE A 76 1.56 5.35 -3.11
N ASP A 77 2.74 5.77 -2.66
CA ASP A 77 3.65 6.57 -3.49
C ASP A 77 4.16 5.77 -4.70
N VAL A 78 4.45 4.48 -4.52
CA VAL A 78 4.75 3.56 -5.64
C VAL A 78 3.60 3.54 -6.64
N LEU A 79 2.36 3.34 -6.18
CA LEU A 79 1.18 3.24 -7.04
C LEU A 79 0.76 4.56 -7.71
N ASN A 80 1.30 5.68 -7.25
CA ASN A 80 1.07 7.00 -7.82
C ASN A 80 2.27 7.54 -8.60
N GLU A 81 3.29 6.69 -8.85
CA GLU A 81 4.52 7.07 -9.58
C GLU A 81 5.32 8.19 -8.89
N GLU A 82 5.19 8.33 -7.57
CA GLU A 82 5.80 9.35 -6.73
C GLU A 82 6.86 8.76 -5.76
N TYR A 83 7.30 7.53 -6.02
CA TYR A 83 8.23 6.80 -5.17
C TYR A 83 9.64 7.43 -5.10
N ASP A 84 10.15 7.61 -3.89
CA ASP A 84 11.52 8.09 -3.64
C ASP A 84 12.49 6.93 -3.39
N SER A 85 13.25 6.57 -4.42
CA SER A 85 14.31 5.54 -4.33
C SER A 85 15.42 5.80 -3.31
N ASN A 86 15.56 7.03 -2.79
CA ASN A 86 16.56 7.32 -1.75
C ASN A 86 16.09 6.91 -0.34
N ASN A 87 14.79 6.67 -0.18
CA ASN A 87 14.18 6.29 1.08
C ASN A 87 13.23 5.11 0.80
N ASP A 88 13.81 3.92 0.64
CA ASP A 88 13.08 2.68 0.38
C ASP A 88 12.81 1.87 1.66
N PRO A 89 11.57 1.88 2.18
CA PRO A 89 11.18 1.03 3.30
C PRO A 89 10.61 -0.32 2.86
N LEU A 90 10.44 -0.57 1.56
CA LEU A 90 9.91 -1.82 1.03
C LEU A 90 11.05 -2.83 0.87
N ASN A 91 10.81 -4.08 1.24
CA ASN A 91 11.81 -5.14 1.08
C ASN A 91 11.59 -5.91 -0.23
N THR A 92 12.51 -6.84 -0.54
CA THR A 92 12.42 -7.65 -1.77
C THR A 92 11.13 -8.48 -1.86
N GLU A 93 10.57 -8.94 -0.74
CA GLU A 93 9.30 -9.69 -0.71
C GLU A 93 8.12 -8.77 -1.05
N ASP A 94 8.09 -7.57 -0.49
CA ASP A 94 7.11 -6.52 -0.78
C ASP A 94 7.14 -6.21 -2.30
N TRP A 95 8.33 -6.02 -2.88
CA TRP A 95 8.52 -5.79 -4.32
C TRP A 95 8.09 -6.98 -5.19
N ALA A 96 8.34 -8.20 -4.74
CA ALA A 96 7.91 -9.41 -5.45
C ALA A 96 6.38 -9.49 -5.49
N ALA A 97 5.71 -9.19 -4.37
CA ALA A 97 4.25 -9.12 -4.33
C ALA A 97 3.69 -8.01 -5.24
N ILE A 98 4.31 -6.81 -5.22
CA ILE A 98 3.90 -5.69 -6.07
C ILE A 98 4.00 -6.06 -7.54
N SER A 99 5.14 -6.59 -7.98
CA SER A 99 5.35 -6.98 -9.36
C SER A 99 4.45 -8.14 -9.80
N GLY A 100 4.18 -9.09 -8.90
CA GLY A 100 3.25 -10.19 -9.14
C GLY A 100 1.83 -9.69 -9.43
N VAL A 101 1.28 -8.88 -8.52
CA VAL A 101 -0.07 -8.32 -8.71
C VAL A 101 -0.13 -7.44 -9.96
N VAL A 102 0.85 -6.56 -10.19
CA VAL A 102 0.84 -5.72 -11.40
C VAL A 102 0.92 -6.55 -12.68
N SER A 103 1.66 -7.67 -12.66
CA SER A 103 1.73 -8.59 -13.79
C SER A 103 0.40 -9.28 -14.06
N ASP A 104 -0.30 -9.72 -13.01
CA ASP A 104 -1.62 -10.37 -13.11
C ASP A 104 -2.67 -9.43 -13.71
N TYR A 105 -2.53 -8.12 -13.45
CA TYR A 105 -3.42 -7.08 -13.97
C TYR A 105 -2.88 -6.33 -15.18
N ALA A 106 -1.75 -6.74 -15.76
CA ALA A 106 -1.03 -5.96 -16.78
C ALA A 106 -1.88 -5.64 -18.03
N GLN A 107 -2.82 -6.50 -18.40
CA GLN A 107 -3.72 -6.27 -19.54
C GLN A 107 -4.72 -5.13 -19.30
N ASN A 108 -5.00 -4.81 -18.04
CA ASN A 108 -5.95 -3.79 -17.62
C ASN A 108 -5.28 -2.49 -17.16
N LEU A 109 -3.94 -2.47 -17.13
CA LEU A 109 -3.13 -1.36 -16.68
C LEU A 109 -2.50 -0.63 -17.87
N ASP A 110 -2.18 0.64 -17.66
CA ASP A 110 -1.36 1.37 -18.63
C ASP A 110 0.03 0.75 -18.74
N MET A 111 0.53 0.58 -19.96
CA MET A 111 1.82 -0.07 -20.21
C MET A 111 2.99 0.74 -19.62
N GLY A 112 2.87 2.08 -19.55
CA GLY A 112 3.85 2.94 -18.90
C GLY A 112 3.92 2.64 -17.40
N PHE A 113 2.77 2.56 -16.73
CA PHE A 113 2.68 2.18 -15.33
C PHE A 113 3.26 0.78 -15.05
N VAL A 114 2.89 -0.22 -15.86
CA VAL A 114 3.45 -1.59 -15.73
C VAL A 114 4.96 -1.56 -15.88
N THR A 115 5.48 -0.86 -16.89
CA THR A 115 6.93 -0.75 -17.13
C THR A 115 7.64 -0.06 -15.96
N TYR A 116 7.04 1.00 -15.41
CA TYR A 116 7.56 1.71 -14.24
C TYR A 116 7.71 0.78 -13.04
N ILE A 117 6.65 0.05 -12.69
CA ILE A 117 6.67 -0.89 -11.55
C ILE A 117 7.68 -2.01 -11.77
N MET A 118 7.71 -2.61 -12.97
CA MET A 118 8.63 -3.71 -13.26
C MET A 118 10.09 -3.26 -13.22
N LYS A 119 10.39 -2.03 -13.64
CA LYS A 119 11.73 -1.47 -13.51
C LYS A 119 12.15 -1.36 -12.04
N LEU A 120 11.28 -0.81 -11.19
CA LEU A 120 11.54 -0.76 -9.75
C LEU A 120 11.75 -2.17 -9.18
N ALA A 121 10.87 -3.12 -9.47
CA ALA A 121 10.99 -4.48 -8.97
C ALA A 121 12.34 -5.15 -9.35
N VAL A 122 12.84 -4.91 -10.57
CA VAL A 122 14.17 -5.39 -11.02
C VAL A 122 15.29 -4.68 -10.26
N ASP A 123 15.21 -3.35 -10.11
CA ASP A 123 16.21 -2.55 -9.38
C ASP A 123 16.32 -3.00 -7.91
N HIS A 124 15.22 -3.51 -7.31
CA HIS A 124 15.16 -4.04 -5.96
C HIS A 124 15.33 -5.58 -5.86
N HIS A 125 15.82 -6.23 -6.93
CA HIS A 125 16.12 -7.67 -7.01
C HIS A 125 14.93 -8.61 -6.73
N ALA A 126 13.71 -8.17 -7.01
CA ALA A 126 12.50 -8.95 -6.80
C ALA A 126 12.09 -9.81 -8.01
N VAL A 127 12.73 -9.62 -9.17
CA VAL A 127 12.46 -10.30 -10.45
C VAL A 127 13.75 -10.76 -11.10
#